data_AF-A0AAV8WD94-F1
#
_entry.id   AF-A0AAV8WD94-F1
#
_cell.length_a   1.000
_cell.length_b   1.000
_cell.length_c   1.000
_cell.angle_alpha   90.00
_cell.angle_beta   90.00
_cell.angle_gamma   90.00
#
_symmetry.space_group_name_H-M   'P 1'
#
loop_
_entity.id
_entity.type
_entity.pdbx_description
1 polymer ?
#
loop_
_entity_poly.entity_id
_entity_poly.type
_entity_poly.pdbx_seq_one_letter_code
_entity_poly.pdbx_strand_id
1 'polypeptide(L)'
;MKPTNNIIEEATYSGIIDPSAEWHTLNHRGQRASLTYRVRVKCDTHYYNSTCTKFCRPRDDKFGHFICDANGDKECIGGWKGPTCEVAVCKPGCHPIHGKCDNPEECIRYNRLYFRFSELHQIPGQIV
;
A
#
# COMPACT_ATOMS: atom_id res chain seq x y z
N MET A 1 54.92 18.13 -9.61
CA MET A 1 54.43 17.02 -10.44
C MET A 1 53.09 16.57 -9.86
N LYS A 2 51.97 16.95 -10.49
CA LYS A 2 50.60 16.60 -10.07
C LYS A 2 50.04 15.57 -11.06
N PRO A 3 49.20 14.62 -10.61
CA PRO A 3 48.91 13.41 -11.37
C PRO A 3 48.33 13.77 -12.73
N THR A 4 49.00 13.35 -13.80
CA THR A 4 48.41 13.31 -15.13
C THR A 4 47.37 12.20 -15.08
N ASN A 5 46.14 12.55 -14.67
CA ASN A 5 44.98 11.71 -14.91
C ASN A 5 44.87 11.56 -16.43
N ASN A 6 45.45 10.48 -16.97
CA ASN A 6 45.47 10.19 -18.40
C ASN A 6 44.09 9.66 -18.84
N ILE A 7 43.07 10.51 -18.73
CA ILE A 7 41.70 10.21 -19.15
C ILE A 7 41.68 10.14 -20.68
N ILE A 8 41.14 9.04 -21.22
CA ILE A 8 41.03 8.81 -22.67
C ILE A 8 39.84 9.58 -23.26
N GLU A 9 38.68 9.50 -22.61
CA GLU A 9 37.42 10.15 -22.99
C GLU A 9 36.50 10.17 -21.76
N GLU A 10 35.66 11.19 -21.60
CA GLU A 10 34.68 11.32 -20.52
C GLU A 10 33.33 11.79 -21.10
N ALA A 11 32.23 11.31 -20.53
CA ALA A 11 30.88 11.66 -20.97
C ALA A 11 29.99 11.99 -19.76
N THR A 12 29.26 13.09 -19.85
CA THR A 12 28.30 13.53 -18.84
C THR A 12 26.91 13.59 -19.45
N TYR A 13 25.92 13.04 -18.75
CA TYR A 13 24.51 13.13 -19.13
C TYR A 13 23.75 13.92 -18.07
N SER A 14 22.92 14.87 -18.51
CA SER A 14 22.04 15.66 -17.66
C SER A 14 20.61 15.56 -18.18
N GLY A 15 19.73 14.97 -17.38
CA GLY A 15 18.33 14.74 -17.72
C GLY A 15 17.61 13.94 -16.63
N ILE A 16 16.29 13.88 -16.72
CA ILE A 16 15.47 13.08 -15.79
C ILE A 16 15.39 11.65 -16.33
N ILE A 17 15.70 10.67 -15.47
CA ILE A 17 15.50 9.24 -15.72
C ILE A 17 14.62 8.70 -14.60
N ASP A 18 13.34 8.51 -14.89
CA ASP A 18 12.40 8.00 -13.90
C ASP A 18 12.67 6.51 -13.58
N PRO A 19 12.34 6.04 -12.36
CA PRO A 19 12.41 4.63 -12.01
C PRO A 19 11.56 3.77 -12.97
N SER A 20 12.18 2.75 -13.57
CA SER A 20 11.55 1.94 -14.60
C SER A 20 12.23 0.57 -14.76
N ALA A 21 11.46 -0.41 -15.26
CA ALA A 21 12.04 -1.68 -15.72
C ALA A 21 12.88 -1.51 -16.99
N GLU A 22 12.52 -0.51 -17.80
CA GLU A 22 13.10 -0.20 -19.10
C GLU A 22 14.50 0.38 -18.99
N TRP A 23 15.32 0.10 -20.00
CA TRP A 23 16.68 0.57 -20.09
C TRP A 23 16.78 1.78 -21.01
N HIS A 24 17.43 2.84 -20.54
CA HIS A 24 17.77 4.00 -21.35
C HIS A 24 19.16 3.79 -21.97
N THR A 25 19.25 3.92 -23.29
CA THR A 25 20.52 3.80 -24.02
C THR A 25 21.10 5.18 -24.24
N LEU A 26 22.30 5.42 -23.71
CA LEU A 26 23.05 6.65 -23.84
C LEU A 26 24.23 6.43 -24.78
N ASN A 27 24.36 7.33 -25.74
CA ASN A 27 25.40 7.29 -26.76
C ASN A 27 26.25 8.54 -26.65
N HIS A 28 27.53 8.37 -26.39
CA HIS A 28 28.56 9.40 -26.46
C HIS A 28 29.44 9.14 -27.68
N ARG A 29 29.53 10.12 -28.57
CA ARG A 29 30.47 10.09 -29.71
C ARG A 29 31.54 11.13 -29.44
N GLY A 30 32.56 10.70 -28.70
CA GLY A 30 33.71 11.53 -28.38
C GLY A 30 34.70 11.65 -29.54
N GLN A 31 35.73 12.46 -29.34
CA GLN A 31 36.77 12.70 -30.35
C GLN A 31 37.78 11.55 -30.43
N ARG A 32 38.05 10.89 -29.29
CA ARG A 32 39.03 9.79 -29.20
C ARG A 32 38.34 8.44 -29.08
N ALA A 33 37.18 8.39 -28.42
CA ALA A 33 36.41 7.16 -28.25
C ALA A 33 34.90 7.42 -28.35
N SER A 34 34.16 6.39 -28.76
CA SER A 34 32.69 6.37 -28.66
C SER A 34 32.28 5.42 -27.54
N LEU A 35 31.34 5.85 -26.69
CA LEU A 35 30.78 5.05 -25.60
C LEU A 35 29.28 4.88 -25.81
N THR A 36 28.80 3.64 -25.83
CA THR A 36 27.37 3.32 -25.77
C THR A 36 27.13 2.52 -24.51
N TYR A 37 26.28 3.02 -23.63
CA TYR A 37 25.99 2.38 -22.35
C TYR A 37 24.49 2.46 -22.04
N ARG A 38 24.02 1.52 -21.22
CA ARG A 38 22.60 1.42 -20.83
C ARG A 38 22.49 1.64 -19.33
N VAL A 39 21.56 2.51 -18.94
CA VAL A 39 21.28 2.83 -17.54
C VAL A 39 19.78 2.68 -17.27
N ARG A 40 19.44 2.33 -16.04
CA ARG A 40 18.07 2.40 -15.53
C ARG A 40 18.08 2.70 -14.06
N VAL A 41 17.05 3.38 -13.58
CA VAL A 41 16.81 3.61 -12.16
C VAL A 41 15.78 2.60 -11.68
N LYS A 42 16.03 1.97 -10.54
CA LYS A 42 15.09 1.07 -9.88
C LYS A 42 14.95 1.49 -8.44
N CYS A 43 13.72 1.52 -7.94
CA CYS A 43 13.49 1.65 -6.52
C CYS A 43 13.96 0.39 -5.80
N ASP A 44 14.34 0.57 -4.53
CA ASP A 44 14.61 -0.52 -3.63
C ASP A 44 13.35 -1.37 -3.39
N THR A 45 13.56 -2.56 -2.84
CA THR A 45 12.45 -3.46 -2.53
C THR A 45 11.45 -2.76 -1.61
N HIS A 46 10.16 -2.85 -1.94
CA HIS A 46 9.04 -2.21 -1.23
C HIS A 46 8.95 -0.68 -1.36
N TYR A 47 9.77 -0.05 -2.20
CA TYR A 47 9.65 1.37 -2.50
C TYR A 47 9.08 1.59 -3.90
N TYR A 48 8.15 2.53 -3.99
CA TYR A 48 7.35 2.81 -5.18
C TYR A 48 7.30 4.32 -5.43
N ASN A 49 6.59 4.70 -6.51
CA ASN A 49 6.46 6.05 -7.07
C ASN A 49 7.71 6.54 -7.82
N SER A 50 7.58 7.67 -8.52
CA SER A 50 8.65 8.26 -9.35
C SER A 50 9.87 8.75 -8.56
N THR A 51 9.75 8.86 -7.24
CA THR A 51 10.81 9.32 -6.33
C THR A 51 11.32 8.22 -5.40
N CYS A 52 10.82 6.99 -5.52
CA CYS A 52 11.14 5.86 -4.64
C CYS A 52 10.97 6.17 -3.14
N THR A 53 9.99 7.01 -2.78
CA THR A 53 9.76 7.44 -1.39
C THR A 53 8.57 6.73 -0.73
N LYS A 54 7.67 6.16 -1.51
CA LYS A 54 6.46 5.52 -1.00
C LYS A 54 6.77 4.08 -0.61
N PHE A 55 6.76 3.80 0.68
CA PHE A 55 7.00 2.46 1.21
C PHE A 55 5.70 1.64 1.30
N CYS A 56 5.71 0.44 0.72
CA CYS A 56 4.67 -0.56 0.90
C CYS A 56 5.27 -1.96 0.92
N ARG A 57 5.17 -2.63 2.07
CA ARG A 57 5.52 -4.04 2.22
C ARG A 57 4.24 -4.81 2.53
N PRO A 58 3.90 -5.87 1.76
CA PRO A 58 2.74 -6.70 2.04
C PRO A 58 2.74 -7.20 3.49
N ARG A 59 1.56 -7.24 4.09
CA ARG A 59 1.36 -7.62 5.49
C ARG A 59 0.06 -8.39 5.65
N ASP A 60 0.09 -9.42 6.47
CA ASP A 60 -1.06 -10.24 6.83
C ASP A 60 -0.93 -10.65 8.29
N ASP A 61 -1.16 -9.69 9.18
CA ASP A 61 -1.08 -9.85 10.63
C ASP A 61 -2.08 -8.90 11.32
N LYS A 62 -2.11 -8.91 12.66
CA LYS A 62 -3.03 -8.08 13.46
C LYS A 62 -3.00 -6.56 13.17
N PHE A 63 -1.99 -6.06 12.48
CA PHE A 63 -1.83 -4.65 12.14
C PHE A 63 -2.25 -4.32 10.70
N GLY A 64 -2.63 -5.32 9.90
CA GLY A 64 -3.15 -5.09 8.56
C GLY A 64 -3.06 -6.32 7.65
N HIS A 65 -4.02 -6.38 6.73
CA HIS A 65 -4.20 -7.48 5.78
C HIS A 65 -4.26 -6.91 4.36
N PHE A 66 -3.08 -6.67 3.76
CA PHE A 66 -2.97 -6.01 2.47
C PHE A 66 -1.78 -6.48 1.63
N ILE A 67 -1.98 -6.40 0.32
CA ILE A 67 -0.91 -6.45 -0.69
C ILE A 67 -0.60 -5.03 -1.18
N CYS A 68 0.48 -4.88 -1.94
CA CYS A 68 0.89 -3.60 -2.51
C CYS A 68 0.71 -3.63 -4.02
N ASP A 69 0.05 -2.62 -4.57
CA ASP A 69 -0.13 -2.50 -6.01
C ASP A 69 1.14 -1.95 -6.71
N ALA A 70 1.07 -1.72 -8.03
CA ALA A 70 2.18 -1.18 -8.82
C ALA A 70 2.57 0.26 -8.42
N ASN A 71 1.67 1.01 -7.80
CA ASN A 71 1.90 2.37 -7.31
C ASN A 71 2.35 2.37 -5.84
N GLY A 72 2.45 1.21 -5.19
CA GLY A 72 2.72 1.07 -3.76
C GLY A 72 1.54 1.45 -2.87
N ASP A 73 0.31 1.52 -3.39
CA ASP A 73 -0.91 1.63 -2.60
C ASP A 73 -1.25 0.28 -1.95
N LYS A 74 -1.87 0.37 -0.77
CA LYS A 74 -2.35 -0.82 -0.05
C LYS A 74 -3.66 -1.28 -0.68
N GLU A 75 -3.68 -2.52 -1.14
CA GLU A 75 -4.89 -3.19 -1.59
C GLU A 75 -5.28 -4.21 -0.52
N CYS A 76 -6.46 -4.02 0.08
CA CYS A 76 -6.92 -4.90 1.15
C CYS A 76 -7.19 -6.31 0.61
N ILE A 77 -6.73 -7.31 1.35
CA ILE A 77 -7.08 -8.71 1.11
C ILE A 77 -8.60 -8.85 1.28
N GLY A 78 -9.22 -9.75 0.51
CA GLY A 78 -10.66 -9.97 0.53
C GLY A 78 -11.20 -10.16 1.96
N GLY A 79 -12.26 -9.42 2.29
CA GLY A 79 -12.83 -9.42 3.64
C GLY A 79 -12.24 -8.39 4.60
N TRP A 80 -11.27 -7.57 4.18
CA TRP A 80 -10.69 -6.50 4.99
C TRP A 80 -10.95 -5.12 4.40
N LYS A 81 -10.96 -4.09 5.25
CA LYS A 81 -11.17 -2.67 4.88
C LYS A 81 -10.45 -1.72 5.84
N GLY A 82 -10.53 -0.44 5.52
CA GLY A 82 -9.87 0.63 6.28
C GLY A 82 -8.58 1.10 5.59
N PRO A 83 -8.00 2.21 6.05
CA PRO A 83 -6.80 2.80 5.45
C PRO A 83 -5.55 1.92 5.58
N THR A 84 -5.54 0.99 6.53
CA THR A 84 -4.46 0.02 6.74
C THR A 84 -4.93 -1.43 6.65
N CYS A 85 -6.16 -1.66 6.16
CA CYS A 85 -6.76 -2.99 6.00
C CYS A 85 -6.79 -3.82 7.29
N GLU A 86 -7.06 -3.15 8.41
CA GLU A 86 -7.09 -3.71 9.77
C GLU A 86 -8.51 -4.04 10.24
N VAL A 87 -9.54 -3.58 9.52
CA VAL A 87 -10.94 -3.76 9.91
C VAL A 87 -11.56 -4.89 9.09
N ALA A 88 -12.03 -5.94 9.76
CA ALA A 88 -12.78 -7.02 9.11
C ALA A 88 -14.13 -6.52 8.55
N VAL A 89 -14.48 -7.04 7.38
CA VAL A 89 -15.81 -6.90 6.78
C VAL A 89 -16.69 -8.01 7.35
N CYS A 90 -17.66 -7.63 8.18
CA CYS A 90 -18.54 -8.59 8.82
C CYS A 90 -19.50 -9.24 7.82
N LYS A 91 -20.04 -10.40 8.23
CA LYS A 91 -21.05 -11.11 7.45
C LYS A 91 -22.19 -10.17 7.02
N PRO A 92 -22.70 -10.28 5.77
CA PRO A 92 -23.86 -9.52 5.33
C PRO A 92 -25.05 -9.66 6.30
N GLY A 93 -25.69 -8.54 6.65
CA GLY A 93 -26.79 -8.50 7.61
C GLY A 93 -26.37 -8.44 9.09
N CYS A 94 -25.07 -8.36 9.41
CA CYS A 94 -24.62 -8.10 10.76
C CYS A 94 -25.07 -6.69 11.23
N HIS A 95 -25.62 -6.58 12.43
CA HIS A 95 -26.20 -5.33 12.92
C HIS A 95 -25.12 -4.25 13.08
N PRO A 96 -25.25 -3.05 12.49
CA PRO A 96 -24.17 -2.05 12.46
C PRO A 96 -23.77 -1.51 13.83
N ILE A 97 -24.69 -1.56 14.81
CA ILE A 97 -24.47 -1.06 16.19
C ILE A 97 -24.30 -2.20 17.20
N HIS A 98 -24.85 -3.39 16.93
CA HIS A 98 -24.99 -4.47 17.93
C HIS A 98 -24.33 -5.78 17.49
N GLY A 99 -23.71 -5.77 16.32
CA GLY A 99 -22.86 -6.83 15.81
C GLY A 99 -21.44 -6.32 15.62
N LYS A 100 -20.46 -7.17 15.89
CA LYS A 100 -19.06 -6.96 15.53
C LYS A 100 -18.48 -8.21 14.89
N CYS A 101 -17.35 -8.08 14.24
CA CYS A 101 -16.57 -9.22 13.75
C CYS A 101 -15.10 -8.90 13.97
N ASP A 102 -14.37 -9.90 14.46
CA ASP A 102 -12.91 -9.79 14.59
C ASP A 102 -12.24 -10.41 13.35
N ASN A 103 -12.90 -11.37 12.67
CA ASN A 103 -12.51 -11.91 11.36
C ASN A 103 -13.61 -11.71 10.29
N PRO A 104 -13.25 -11.74 9.00
CA PRO A 104 -14.23 -11.70 7.91
C PRO A 104 -15.28 -12.81 8.02
N GLU A 105 -16.49 -12.57 7.50
CA GLU A 105 -17.62 -13.52 7.52
C GLU A 105 -18.19 -13.90 8.90
N GLU A 106 -17.65 -13.33 9.99
CA GLU A 106 -18.21 -13.48 11.34
C GLU A 106 -19.29 -12.43 11.66
N CYS A 107 -20.10 -12.72 12.68
CA CYS A 107 -20.95 -11.73 13.34
C CYS A 107 -21.23 -12.15 14.79
N ILE A 108 -20.61 -11.43 15.73
CA ILE A 108 -20.75 -11.60 17.16
C ILE A 108 -21.75 -10.56 17.66
N ARG A 109 -22.87 -11.00 18.25
CA ARG A 109 -23.80 -10.08 18.93
C ARG A 109 -23.16 -9.60 20.24
N TYR A 110 -23.22 -8.30 20.52
CA TYR A 110 -22.93 -7.82 21.86
C TYR A 110 -23.98 -8.37 22.82
N ASN A 111 -23.56 -9.21 23.76
CA ASN A 111 -24.46 -9.86 24.69
C ASN A 111 -25.10 -8.81 25.61
N ARG A 112 -26.44 -8.81 25.69
CA ARG A 112 -27.28 -7.85 26.44
C ARG A 112 -27.15 -7.93 27.97
N LEU A 113 -26.14 -8.61 28.52
CA LEU A 113 -26.04 -8.87 29.96
C LEU A 113 -25.71 -7.63 30.82
N TYR A 114 -25.48 -6.46 30.20
CA TYR A 114 -25.36 -5.17 30.90
C TYR A 114 -26.62 -4.28 30.85
N PHE A 115 -27.73 -4.72 30.25
CA PHE A 115 -29.03 -4.04 30.34
C PHE A 115 -30.02 -4.87 31.17
N ARG A 116 -29.74 -5.01 32.47
CA ARG A 116 -30.77 -5.16 33.51
C ARG A 116 -30.97 -3.79 34.15
N PHE A 117 -32.20 -3.50 34.58
CA PHE A 117 -32.82 -2.20 34.86
C PHE A 117 -33.34 -1.55 33.56
N SER A 118 -34.64 -1.49 33.28
CA SER A 118 -35.83 -1.63 34.11
C SER A 118 -37.04 -1.93 33.21
N GLU A 119 -37.90 -2.87 33.63
CA GLU A 119 -39.30 -2.87 33.23
C GLU A 119 -39.90 -1.49 33.46
N LEU A 120 -40.62 -0.94 32.48
CA LEU A 120 -41.85 -0.19 32.69
C LEU A 120 -42.64 -0.22 31.36
N HIS A 121 -43.73 -0.99 31.43
CA HIS A 121 -44.95 -0.90 30.63
C HIS A 121 -45.02 -1.54 29.24
N GLN A 122 -45.42 -2.82 29.27
CA GLN A 122 -46.54 -3.32 28.48
C GLN A 122 -47.81 -2.52 28.80
N ILE A 123 -48.51 -1.94 27.81
CA ILE A 123 -49.98 -2.06 27.67
C ILE A 123 -50.31 -2.19 26.17
N PRO A 124 -51.14 -3.17 25.77
CA PRO A 124 -51.51 -3.45 24.39
C PRO A 124 -52.66 -2.57 23.88
N GLY A 125 -52.73 -2.43 22.55
CA GLY A 125 -53.83 -1.93 21.71
C GLY A 125 -55.00 -1.16 22.33
N GLN A 126 -55.25 0.04 21.80
CA GLN A 126 -56.61 0.55 21.67
C GLN A 126 -56.74 1.32 20.34
N ILE A 127 -57.58 0.75 19.46
CA ILE A 127 -58.20 1.41 18.31
C ILE A 127 -59.29 2.32 18.88
N VAL A 128 -59.20 3.63 18.66
CA VAL A 128 -60.21 4.52 18.02
C VAL A 128 -59.46 5.71 17.45
#